data_AF-A0A1I7HPX6-F1
#
_entry.id   AF-A0A1I7HPX6-F1
#
_cell.length_a   1.000
_cell.length_b   1.000
_cell.length_c   1.000
_cell.angle_alpha   90.00
_cell.angle_beta   90.00
_cell.angle_gamma   90.00
#
_symmetry.space_group_name_H-M   'P 1'
#
loop_
_entity.id
_entity.type
_entity.pdbx_description
1 polymer ?
#
loop_
_entity_poly.entity_id
_entity_poly.type
_entity_poly.pdbx_seq_one_letter_code
_entity_poly.pdbx_strand_id
1 'polypeptide(L)'
;MKAKVIAECEDKGAEFKVRRMTYVDIIVNYPSGTGLKNYRYDDVELIEEGEIDKFLIENKEFLKIKLNRGISVFFYKMLKECIEDEINENMSDFNLLRDKYNVNKRGIWNKEIICMINNKNPYIIDSSGQNFKKEGYSIKIQPIQIDEFKEASKKQIEKLNEEIKRKKSVIESYEKALKNLVNSTV
;
A
#
# COMPACT_ATOMS: atom_id res chain seq x y z
N MET A 1 -0.67 -2.13 -18.69
CA MET A 1 0.46 -1.25 -18.39
C MET A 1 1.78 -1.92 -18.73
N LYS A 2 2.72 -1.14 -19.26
CA LYS A 2 4.14 -1.51 -19.39
C LYS A 2 5.01 -0.58 -18.54
N ALA A 3 6.23 -1.01 -18.26
CA ALA A 3 7.26 -0.19 -17.62
C ALA A 3 8.48 -0.17 -18.53
N LYS A 4 8.93 1.03 -18.88
CA LYS A 4 10.18 1.27 -19.60
C LYS A 4 11.26 1.63 -18.59
N VAL A 5 12.37 0.90 -18.59
CA VAL A 5 13.46 1.15 -17.63
C VAL A 5 14.22 2.43 -18.02
N ILE A 6 14.32 3.37 -17.09
CA ILE A 6 15.07 4.63 -17.28
C ILE A 6 16.34 4.68 -16.42
N ALA A 7 16.47 3.81 -15.42
CA ALA A 7 17.69 3.68 -14.64
C ALA A 7 18.90 3.30 -15.50
N GLU A 8 20.07 3.77 -15.08
CA GLU A 8 21.36 3.43 -15.70
C GLU A 8 21.77 1.99 -15.33
N CYS A 9 21.17 1.01 -16.02
CA CYS A 9 21.48 -0.41 -15.87
C CYS A 9 21.46 -1.13 -17.22
N GLU A 10 21.75 -2.43 -17.20
CA GLU A 10 21.76 -3.30 -18.39
C GLU A 10 20.45 -3.27 -19.20
N ASP A 11 19.32 -2.99 -18.54
CA ASP A 11 17.99 -2.99 -19.15
C ASP A 11 17.53 -1.60 -19.61
N LYS A 12 18.39 -0.58 -19.57
CA LYS A 12 17.99 0.79 -19.90
C LYS A 12 17.32 0.86 -21.28
N GLY A 13 16.13 1.46 -21.30
CA GLY A 13 15.28 1.60 -22.48
C GLY A 13 14.42 0.38 -22.82
N ALA A 14 14.63 -0.77 -22.16
CA ALA A 14 13.81 -1.95 -22.37
C ALA A 14 12.39 -1.77 -21.77
N GLU A 15 11.40 -2.34 -22.45
CA GLU A 15 10.00 -2.34 -22.01
C GLU A 15 9.59 -3.73 -21.51
N PHE A 16 8.98 -3.76 -20.34
CA PHE A 16 8.45 -4.99 -19.77
C PHE A 16 6.97 -4.84 -19.39
N LYS A 17 6.23 -5.95 -19.50
CA LYS A 17 4.83 -5.98 -19.06
C LYS A 17 4.77 -5.94 -17.53
N VAL A 18 4.06 -4.97 -16.97
CA VAL A 18 3.87 -4.86 -15.52
C VAL A 18 2.97 -6.01 -15.06
N ARG A 19 3.47 -6.76 -14.08
CA ARG A 19 2.74 -7.86 -13.43
C ARG A 19 2.03 -7.38 -12.17
N ARG A 20 2.71 -6.54 -11.38
CA ARG A 20 2.21 -5.99 -10.14
C ARG A 20 2.91 -4.68 -9.84
N MET A 21 2.21 -3.78 -9.17
CA MET A 21 2.74 -2.54 -8.67
C MET A 21 2.51 -2.45 -7.17
N THR A 22 3.47 -1.87 -6.46
CA THR A 22 3.39 -1.47 -5.05
C THR A 22 3.73 0.02 -4.95
N TYR A 23 3.62 0.59 -3.76
CA TYR A 23 4.00 1.98 -3.55
C TYR A 23 5.49 2.26 -3.88
N VAL A 24 6.36 1.26 -3.68
CA VAL A 24 7.82 1.42 -3.83
C VAL A 24 8.33 0.78 -5.11
N ASP A 25 7.87 -0.43 -5.42
CA ASP A 25 8.42 -1.25 -6.49
C ASP A 25 7.39 -1.56 -7.59
N ILE A 26 7.89 -1.67 -8.81
CA ILE A 26 7.23 -2.21 -9.99
C ILE A 26 7.79 -3.60 -10.27
N ILE A 27 6.89 -4.58 -10.35
CA ILE A 27 7.23 -5.98 -10.66
C ILE A 27 6.81 -6.25 -12.09
N VAL A 28 7.76 -6.63 -12.92
CA VAL A 28 7.54 -6.91 -14.34
C VAL A 28 7.77 -8.37 -14.68
N ASN A 29 7.14 -8.85 -15.75
CA ASN A 29 7.51 -10.13 -16.35
C ASN A 29 8.87 -9.99 -17.02
N TYR A 30 9.81 -10.86 -16.66
CA TYR A 30 11.17 -10.84 -17.15
C TYR A 30 11.50 -12.17 -17.85
N PRO A 31 12.26 -12.16 -18.98
CA PRO A 31 12.44 -13.37 -19.78
C PRO A 31 13.35 -14.43 -19.15
N SER A 32 14.14 -14.08 -18.14
CA SER A 32 15.12 -14.99 -17.52
C SER A 32 14.92 -15.15 -16.00
N GLY A 33 15.66 -16.09 -15.41
CA GLY A 33 15.64 -16.35 -13.98
C GLY A 33 14.29 -16.85 -13.46
N THR A 34 13.76 -16.18 -12.44
CA THR A 34 12.45 -16.50 -11.82
C THR A 34 11.26 -16.09 -12.69
N GLY A 35 11.49 -15.47 -13.85
CA GLY A 35 10.46 -14.93 -14.73
C GLY A 35 9.93 -13.56 -14.28
N LEU A 36 10.47 -12.99 -13.20
CA LEU A 36 10.06 -11.72 -12.62
C LEU A 36 11.29 -10.89 -12.26
N LYS A 37 11.20 -9.57 -12.45
CA LYS A 37 12.20 -8.60 -11.98
C LYS A 37 11.50 -7.42 -11.30
N ASN A 38 12.13 -6.88 -10.26
CA ASN A 38 11.64 -5.72 -9.53
C ASN A 38 12.49 -4.51 -9.89
N TYR A 39 11.83 -3.40 -10.15
CA TYR A 39 12.44 -2.07 -10.29
C TYR A 39 11.83 -1.15 -9.25
N ARG A 40 12.56 -0.13 -8.79
CA ARG A 40 11.91 0.94 -8.03
C ARG A 40 10.98 1.71 -8.96
N TYR A 41 9.95 2.30 -8.39
CA TYR A 41 9.03 3.15 -9.14
C TYR A 41 9.76 4.26 -9.90
N ASP A 42 10.75 4.88 -9.26
CA ASP A 42 11.49 6.01 -9.83
C ASP A 42 12.52 5.60 -10.89
N ASP A 43 12.76 4.29 -11.04
CA ASP A 43 13.70 3.71 -12.02
C ASP A 43 13.02 3.39 -13.36
N VAL A 44 11.70 3.61 -13.47
CA VAL A 44 10.91 3.28 -14.65
C VAL A 44 9.94 4.39 -15.05
N GLU A 45 9.68 4.48 -16.35
CA GLU A 45 8.58 5.25 -16.93
C GLU A 45 7.41 4.29 -17.20
N LEU A 46 6.24 4.56 -16.61
CA LEU A 46 5.05 3.72 -16.78
C LEU A 46 4.27 4.16 -18.02
N ILE A 47 3.95 3.17 -18.87
CA ILE A 47 3.16 3.35 -20.09
C ILE A 47 1.79 2.75 -19.84
N GLU A 48 0.77 3.61 -19.81
CA GLU A 48 -0.63 3.22 -19.67
C GLU A 48 -1.13 2.45 -20.90
N GLU A 49 -1.91 1.39 -20.69
CA GLU A 49 -2.59 0.65 -21.76
C GLU A 49 -4.13 0.75 -21.63
N GLY A 50 -4.62 1.47 -20.61
CA GLY A 50 -6.05 1.66 -20.37
C GLY A 50 -6.34 2.57 -19.18
N GLU A 51 -7.63 2.84 -18.96
CA GLU A 51 -8.10 3.81 -17.96
C GLU A 51 -7.66 3.48 -16.53
N ILE A 52 -7.68 2.19 -16.16
CA ILE A 52 -7.27 1.78 -14.82
C ILE A 52 -5.76 1.95 -14.59
N ASP A 53 -4.96 1.84 -15.65
CA ASP A 53 -3.52 2.06 -15.59
C ASP A 53 -3.25 3.55 -15.35
N LYS A 54 -3.93 4.41 -16.12
CA LYS A 54 -3.89 5.87 -15.95
C LYS A 54 -4.24 6.26 -14.52
N PHE A 55 -5.36 5.76 -14.00
CA PHE A 55 -5.78 6.01 -12.63
C PHE A 55 -4.67 5.65 -11.63
N LEU A 56 -4.05 4.47 -11.75
CA LEU A 56 -3.02 4.03 -10.82
C LEU A 56 -1.74 4.87 -10.88
N ILE A 57 -1.36 5.33 -12.07
CA ILE A 57 -0.19 6.21 -12.26
C ILE A 57 -0.46 7.56 -11.59
N GLU A 58 -1.64 8.15 -11.84
CA GLU A 58 -2.04 9.44 -11.28
C GLU A 58 -2.33 9.38 -9.77
N ASN A 59 -2.73 8.22 -9.24
CA ASN A 59 -3.19 8.05 -7.87
C ASN A 59 -2.35 7.00 -7.10
N LYS A 60 -1.03 7.03 -7.28
CA LYS A 60 -0.06 6.10 -6.65
C LYS A 60 -0.24 5.93 -5.15
N GLU A 61 -0.69 6.97 -4.44
CA GLU A 61 -0.92 6.96 -2.99
C GLU A 61 -1.89 5.85 -2.53
N PHE A 62 -2.85 5.45 -3.38
CA PHE A 62 -3.77 4.35 -3.08
C PHE A 62 -3.07 2.99 -3.00
N LEU A 63 -1.88 2.83 -3.59
CA LEU A 63 -1.08 1.61 -3.47
C LEU A 63 -0.55 1.37 -2.05
N LYS A 64 -0.61 2.38 -1.17
CA LYS A 64 -0.34 2.22 0.27
C LYS A 64 -1.40 1.32 0.92
N ILE A 65 -2.63 1.32 0.42
CA ILE A 65 -3.68 0.40 0.86
C ILE A 65 -3.36 -0.97 0.27
N LYS A 66 -3.25 -2.00 1.11
CA LYS A 66 -2.93 -3.34 0.62
C LYS A 66 -4.14 -3.92 -0.10
N LEU A 67 -4.01 -4.16 -1.40
CA LEU A 67 -4.99 -4.93 -2.17
C LEU A 67 -4.85 -6.42 -1.85
N ASN A 68 -5.73 -6.93 -1.00
CA ASN A 68 -5.76 -8.35 -0.64
C ASN A 68 -6.21 -9.21 -1.83
N ARG A 69 -5.75 -10.47 -1.89
CA ARG A 69 -6.08 -11.40 -2.98
C ARG A 69 -7.60 -11.50 -3.15
N GLY A 70 -8.07 -11.31 -4.38
CA GLY A 70 -9.49 -11.34 -4.71
C GLY A 70 -10.16 -9.97 -4.73
N ILE A 71 -9.52 -8.91 -4.23
CA ILE A 71 -10.03 -7.54 -4.41
C ILE A 71 -9.54 -7.01 -5.76
N SER A 72 -10.46 -6.43 -6.54
CA SER A 72 -10.15 -5.81 -7.83
C SER A 72 -9.46 -4.47 -7.63
N VAL A 73 -8.55 -4.10 -8.53
CA VAL A 73 -7.92 -2.78 -8.52
C VAL A 73 -8.90 -1.63 -8.72
N PHE A 74 -10.06 -1.92 -9.33
CA PHE A 74 -11.20 -1.00 -9.44
C PHE A 74 -11.72 -0.52 -8.08
N PHE A 75 -11.45 -1.27 -6.99
CA PHE A 75 -11.74 -0.81 -5.64
C PHE A 75 -11.11 0.55 -5.34
N TYR A 76 -9.88 0.83 -5.79
CA TYR A 76 -9.24 2.12 -5.54
C TYR A 76 -9.96 3.27 -6.24
N LYS A 77 -10.39 3.06 -7.48
CA LYS A 77 -11.11 4.07 -8.25
C LYS A 77 -12.42 4.43 -7.55
N MET A 78 -13.22 3.43 -7.21
CA MET A 78 -14.48 3.65 -6.52
C MET A 78 -14.27 4.21 -5.09
N LEU A 79 -13.21 3.80 -4.40
CA LEU A 79 -12.85 4.39 -3.11
C LEU A 79 -12.54 5.89 -3.24
N LYS A 80 -11.79 6.31 -4.26
CA LYS A 80 -11.53 7.73 -4.54
C LYS A 80 -12.84 8.49 -4.78
N GLU A 81 -13.68 7.98 -5.68
CA GLU A 81 -14.98 8.58 -6.01
C GLU A 81 -15.85 8.76 -4.75
N CYS A 82 -16.02 7.72 -3.94
CA CYS A 82 -16.78 7.82 -2.70
C CYS A 82 -16.19 8.84 -1.71
N ILE A 83 -14.86 8.94 -1.61
CA ILE A 83 -14.22 9.92 -0.72
C ILE A 83 -14.47 11.34 -1.24
N GLU A 84 -14.28 11.59 -2.54
CA GLU A 84 -14.50 12.90 -3.14
C GLU A 84 -15.95 13.36 -3.02
N ASP A 85 -16.90 12.44 -3.18
CA ASP A 85 -18.33 12.67 -2.95
C ASP A 85 -18.62 13.02 -1.48
N GLU A 86 -18.06 12.28 -0.52
CA GLU A 86 -18.27 12.51 0.92
C GLU A 86 -17.68 13.85 1.38
N ILE A 87 -16.49 14.22 0.89
CA ILE A 87 -15.84 15.48 1.29
C ILE A 87 -16.30 16.68 0.44
N ASN A 88 -17.01 16.43 -0.66
CA ASN A 88 -17.44 17.42 -1.65
C ASN A 88 -16.27 18.30 -2.17
N GLU A 89 -15.12 17.66 -2.42
CA GLU A 89 -13.87 18.26 -2.90
C GLU A 89 -13.06 17.21 -3.66
N ASN A 90 -12.23 17.64 -4.61
CA ASN A 90 -11.23 16.75 -5.21
C ASN A 90 -10.18 16.32 -4.17
N MET A 91 -9.77 15.06 -4.23
CA MET A 91 -8.69 14.54 -3.42
C MET A 91 -7.34 14.97 -4.02
N SER A 92 -6.58 15.72 -3.23
CA SER A 92 -5.21 16.18 -3.55
C SER A 92 -4.14 15.45 -2.74
N ASP A 93 -4.48 14.98 -1.54
CA ASP A 93 -3.57 14.23 -0.66
C ASP A 93 -4.31 13.11 0.07
N PHE A 94 -3.64 11.97 0.19
CA PHE A 94 -4.13 10.77 0.87
C PHE A 94 -3.06 10.19 1.79
N ASN A 95 -3.22 10.41 3.10
CA ASN A 95 -2.31 9.88 4.10
C ASN A 95 -2.94 8.71 4.85
N LEU A 96 -2.54 7.49 4.49
CA LEU A 96 -2.98 6.25 5.11
C LEU A 96 -2.32 6.04 6.48
N LEU A 97 -3.12 5.91 7.53
CA LEU A 97 -2.67 5.68 8.90
C LEU A 97 -2.87 4.23 9.35
N ARG A 98 -3.95 3.59 8.88
CA ARG A 98 -4.29 2.21 9.21
C ARG A 98 -5.03 1.56 8.06
N ASP A 99 -4.67 0.32 7.77
CA ASP A 99 -5.39 -0.57 6.87
C ASP A 99 -5.57 -1.92 7.57
N LYS A 100 -6.78 -2.19 8.05
CA LYS A 100 -7.16 -3.49 8.59
C LYS A 100 -7.99 -4.26 7.56
N TYR A 101 -7.74 -5.55 7.46
CA TYR A 101 -8.46 -6.47 6.57
C TYR A 101 -8.87 -7.73 7.30
N ASN A 102 -10.11 -8.16 7.09
CA ASN A 102 -10.63 -9.45 7.52
C ASN A 102 -11.44 -10.08 6.38
N VAL A 103 -11.41 -11.41 6.29
CA VAL A 103 -12.18 -12.18 5.30
C VAL A 103 -12.74 -13.43 5.95
N ASN A 104 -14.00 -13.74 5.65
CA ASN A 104 -14.64 -14.95 6.12
C ASN A 104 -14.42 -16.13 5.15
N LYS A 105 -14.80 -17.34 5.57
CA LYS A 105 -14.67 -18.55 4.73
C LYS A 105 -15.44 -18.49 3.41
N ARG A 106 -16.43 -17.60 3.29
CA ARG A 106 -17.25 -17.38 2.08
C ARG A 106 -16.62 -16.34 1.13
N GLY A 107 -15.44 -15.82 1.46
CA GLY A 107 -14.74 -14.81 0.65
C GLY A 107 -15.37 -13.42 0.73
N ILE A 108 -16.23 -13.15 1.71
CA ILE A 108 -16.69 -11.80 2.02
C ILE A 108 -15.62 -11.16 2.90
N TRP A 109 -15.12 -10.03 2.43
CA TRP A 109 -14.07 -9.28 3.11
C TRP A 109 -14.61 -7.95 3.62
N ASN A 110 -13.98 -7.45 4.68
CA ASN A 110 -14.13 -6.07 5.12
C ASN A 110 -12.74 -5.45 5.26
N LYS A 111 -12.68 -4.14 5.06
CA LYS A 111 -11.51 -3.31 5.31
C LYS A 111 -11.92 -2.09 6.11
N GLU A 112 -11.20 -1.84 7.18
CA GLU A 112 -11.31 -0.62 7.98
C GLU A 112 -10.04 0.18 7.73
N ILE A 113 -10.21 1.36 7.14
CA ILE A 113 -9.14 2.27 6.78
C ILE A 113 -9.26 3.52 7.64
N ILE A 114 -8.16 3.97 8.24
CA ILE A 114 -8.07 5.29 8.87
C ILE A 114 -7.07 6.11 8.07
N CYS A 115 -7.47 7.30 7.65
CA CYS A 115 -6.67 8.18 6.82
C CYS A 115 -6.93 9.66 7.10
N MET A 116 -5.95 10.49 6.77
CA MET A 116 -6.13 11.94 6.63
C MET A 116 -6.32 12.25 5.14
N ILE A 117 -7.33 13.07 4.82
CA ILE A 117 -7.60 13.50 3.45
C ILE A 117 -7.28 14.99 3.31
N ASN A 118 -6.61 15.36 2.22
CA ASN A 118 -6.22 16.73 1.88
C ASN A 118 -5.44 17.44 3.01
N ASN A 119 -4.77 16.68 3.89
CA ASN A 119 -4.16 17.19 5.14
C ASN A 119 -5.12 18.01 6.03
N LYS A 120 -6.44 17.82 5.90
CA LYS A 120 -7.46 18.58 6.61
C LYS A 120 -8.11 17.76 7.72
N ASN A 121 -8.84 16.72 7.34
CA ASN A 121 -9.72 15.99 8.24
C ASN A 121 -9.40 14.49 8.27
N PRO A 122 -9.47 13.86 9.46
CA PRO A 122 -9.36 12.41 9.60
C PRO A 122 -10.69 11.72 9.28
N TYR A 123 -10.62 10.59 8.60
CA TYR A 123 -11.76 9.75 8.26
C TYR A 123 -11.52 8.30 8.65
N ILE A 124 -12.60 7.62 9.02
CA ILE A 124 -12.69 6.17 9.04
C ILE A 124 -13.50 5.73 7.82
N ILE A 125 -12.98 4.75 7.10
CA ILE A 125 -13.60 4.18 5.91
C ILE A 125 -13.79 2.69 6.15
N ASP A 126 -15.04 2.30 6.30
CA ASP A 126 -15.46 0.91 6.37
C ASP A 126 -15.90 0.47 4.98
N SER A 127 -15.19 -0.50 4.43
CA SER A 127 -15.50 -1.06 3.12
C SER A 127 -15.68 -2.57 3.18
N SER A 128 -16.57 -3.10 2.37
CA SER A 128 -16.80 -4.54 2.28
C SER A 128 -17.12 -4.96 0.85
N GLY A 129 -16.89 -6.23 0.57
CA GLY A 129 -17.17 -6.81 -0.73
C GLY A 129 -16.95 -8.31 -0.74
N GLN A 130 -17.00 -8.89 -1.93
CA GLN A 130 -16.74 -10.31 -2.15
C GLN A 130 -15.54 -10.49 -3.08
N ASN A 131 -14.72 -11.50 -2.81
CA ASN A 131 -13.59 -11.83 -3.65
C ASN A 131 -14.01 -12.11 -5.10
N PHE A 132 -13.15 -11.70 -6.02
CA PHE A 132 -13.25 -11.87 -7.48
C PHE A 132 -14.43 -11.14 -8.14
N LYS A 133 -15.14 -10.28 -7.41
CA LYS A 133 -16.10 -9.33 -7.98
C LYS A 133 -15.43 -7.99 -8.26
N LYS A 134 -15.79 -7.38 -9.39
CA LYS A 134 -15.35 -6.03 -9.79
C LYS A 134 -16.27 -4.93 -9.26
N GLU A 135 -17.45 -5.29 -8.79
CA GLU A 135 -18.53 -4.39 -8.37
C GLU A 135 -19.24 -4.93 -7.12
N GLY A 136 -20.21 -4.18 -6.59
CA GLY A 136 -20.98 -4.55 -5.41
C GLY A 136 -20.22 -4.38 -4.11
N TYR A 137 -19.30 -3.41 -4.09
CA TYR A 137 -18.63 -2.97 -2.88
C TYR A 137 -19.57 -2.05 -2.09
N SER A 138 -19.53 -2.16 -0.77
CA SER A 138 -20.16 -1.20 0.13
C SER A 138 -19.05 -0.38 0.79
N ILE A 139 -19.11 0.94 0.66
CA ILE A 139 -18.15 1.86 1.29
C ILE A 139 -18.95 2.84 2.13
N LYS A 140 -18.59 2.94 3.41
CA LYS A 140 -19.11 3.91 4.36
C LYS A 140 -17.93 4.76 4.84
N ILE A 141 -18.05 6.06 4.72
CA ILE A 141 -17.02 7.02 5.11
C ILE A 141 -17.60 7.88 6.23
N GLN A 142 -16.83 8.08 7.29
CA GLN A 142 -17.27 8.90 8.41
C GLN A 142 -16.11 9.78 8.90
N PRO A 143 -16.34 11.08 9.14
CA PRO A 143 -15.33 11.93 9.76
C PRO A 143 -15.09 11.47 11.21
N ILE A 144 -13.84 11.54 11.65
CA ILE A 144 -13.47 11.28 13.05
C ILE A 144 -13.41 12.62 13.78
N GLN A 145 -13.94 12.68 15.00
CA GLN A 145 -13.80 13.87 15.83
C GLN A 145 -12.32 14.17 16.10
N ILE A 146 -11.91 15.43 15.93
CA ILE A 146 -10.50 15.82 15.96
C ILE A 146 -9.83 15.46 17.29
N ASP A 147 -10.51 15.65 18.41
CA ASP A 147 -9.94 15.37 19.73
C ASP A 147 -9.81 13.87 20.00
N GLU A 148 -10.81 13.08 19.61
CA GLU A 148 -10.74 11.61 19.64
C GLU A 148 -9.59 11.11 18.76
N PHE A 149 -9.44 11.68 17.56
CA PHE A 149 -8.36 11.34 16.65
C PHE A 149 -6.98 11.67 17.22
N LYS A 150 -6.83 12.86 17.85
CA LYS A 150 -5.57 13.26 18.51
C LYS A 150 -5.21 12.31 19.65
N GLU A 151 -6.18 11.97 20.50
CA GLU A 151 -5.94 11.06 21.62
C GLU A 151 -5.56 9.66 21.13
N ALA A 152 -6.32 9.11 20.18
CA ALA A 152 -6.04 7.80 19.58
C ALA A 152 -4.67 7.77 18.90
N SER A 153 -4.30 8.84 18.18
CA SER A 153 -3.02 8.96 17.49
C SER A 153 -1.85 8.98 18.47
N LYS A 154 -1.94 9.74 19.57
CA LYS A 154 -0.89 9.76 20.62
C LYS A 154 -0.66 8.37 21.21
N LYS A 155 -1.74 7.68 21.62
CA LYS A 155 -1.66 6.31 22.14
C LYS A 155 -1.04 5.34 21.13
N GLN A 156 -1.39 5.47 19.85
CA GLN A 156 -0.83 4.63 18.80
C GLN A 156 0.66 4.89 18.57
N ILE A 157 1.10 6.16 18.60
CA ILE A 157 2.52 6.53 18.52
C ILE A 157 3.31 5.95 19.70
N GLU A 158 2.80 6.07 20.92
CA GLU A 158 3.43 5.49 22.12
C GLU A 158 3.62 3.98 21.97
N LYS A 159 2.57 3.26 21.55
CA LYS A 159 2.64 1.82 21.31
C LYS A 159 3.69 1.45 20.26
N LEU A 160 3.74 2.18 19.14
CA LEU A 160 4.74 1.93 18.08
C LEU A 160 6.16 2.16 18.59
N ASN A 161 6.39 3.21 19.40
CA ASN A 161 7.69 3.46 20.01
C ASN A 161 8.13 2.33 20.95
N GLU A 162 7.21 1.77 21.73
CA GLU A 162 7.49 0.59 22.55
C GLU A 162 7.85 -0.63 21.70
N GLU A 163 7.12 -0.88 20.62
CA GLU A 163 7.40 -1.97 19.68
C GLU A 163 8.78 -1.81 19.03
N ILE A 164 9.15 -0.60 18.60
CA ILE A 164 10.47 -0.29 18.06
C ILE A 164 11.56 -0.59 19.09
N LYS A 165 11.38 -0.16 20.34
CA LYS A 165 12.33 -0.43 21.43
C LYS A 165 12.51 -1.94 21.64
N ARG A 166 11.43 -2.70 21.67
CA ARG A 166 11.49 -4.18 21.81
C ARG A 166 12.21 -4.82 20.62
N LYS A 167 11.91 -4.40 19.39
CA LYS A 167 12.57 -4.92 18.18
C LYS A 167 14.06 -4.61 18.14
N LYS A 168 14.49 -3.42 18.57
CA LYS A 168 15.91 -3.07 18.71
C LYS A 168 16.65 -4.01 19.66
N SER A 169 16.08 -4.31 20.83
CA SER A 169 16.68 -5.27 21.77
C SER A 169 16.81 -6.69 21.20
N VAL A 170 15.83 -7.12 20.39
CA VAL A 170 15.92 -8.41 19.68
C VAL A 170 17.06 -8.40 18.66
N ILE A 171 17.24 -7.31 17.92
CA ILE A 171 18.36 -7.14 16.97
C ILE A 171 19.71 -7.25 17.71
N GLU A 172 19.88 -6.50 18.80
CA GLU A 172 21.10 -6.53 19.62
C GLU A 172 21.44 -7.95 20.10
N SER A 173 20.42 -8.74 20.44
CA SER A 173 20.59 -10.14 20.85
C SER A 173 21.13 -11.02 19.72
N TYR A 174 20.60 -10.86 18.50
CA TYR A 174 21.12 -11.57 17.32
C TYR A 174 22.54 -11.12 16.96
N GLU A 175 22.83 -9.83 17.01
CA GLU A 175 24.17 -9.30 16.75
C GLU A 175 25.20 -9.85 17.74
N LYS A 176 24.84 -9.97 19.03
CA LYS A 176 25.69 -10.59 20.04
C LYS A 176 25.95 -12.07 19.74
N ALA A 177 24.91 -12.81 19.37
CA ALA A 177 25.05 -14.22 19.00
C ALA A 177 26.00 -14.42 17.81
N LEU A 178 25.86 -13.59 16.76
CA LEU A 178 26.75 -13.62 15.60
C LEU A 178 28.21 -13.32 15.97
N LYS A 179 28.46 -12.30 16.79
CA LYS A 179 29.83 -11.96 17.27
C LYS A 179 30.47 -13.11 18.04
N ASN A 180 29.70 -13.79 18.89
CA ASN A 180 30.21 -14.92 19.67
C ASN A 180 30.61 -16.11 18.80
N LEU A 181 29.87 -16.38 17.72
CA LEU A 181 30.21 -17.45 16.77
C LEU A 181 31.51 -17.16 16.01
N VAL A 182 31.73 -15.91 15.59
CA VAL A 182 32.98 -15.48 14.95
C VAL A 182 34.17 -15.61 15.90
N ASN A 183 33.98 -15.28 17.18
CA ASN A 183 35.05 -15.38 18.18
C ASN A 183 35.34 -16.82 18.67
N SER A 184 34.48 -17.79 18.34
CA SER A 184 34.66 -19.20 18.71
C SER A 184 35.19 -20.07 17.56
N THR A 185 35.50 -19.45 16.41
CA THR A 185 36.16 -20.09 15.26
C THR A 185 37.66 -19.75 15.13
N VAL A 186 38.26 -19.20 16.20
CA VAL A 186 39.71 -18.94 16.34
C VAL A 186 40.29 -19.83 17.43
#